data_AF-A0ABD5URP6-F1
#
_entry.id   AF-A0ABD5URP6-F1
#
_cell.length_a   1.000
_cell.length_b   1.000
_cell.length_c   1.000
_cell.angle_alpha   90.00
_cell.angle_beta   90.00
_cell.angle_gamma   90.00
#
_symmetry.space_group_name_H-M   'P 1'
#
loop_
_entity.id
_entity.type
_entity.pdbx_description
1 polymer ?
#
loop_
_entity_poly.entity_id
_entity_poly.type
_entity_poly.pdbx_seq_one_letter_code
_entity_poly.pdbx_strand_id
1 'polypeptide(L)'
;MIDQELRRNLCRVGLIVVAFFGAVFVSVYLDSYFLSVLFSLIAVAGVFLLLKFQKVYSVIMIVVGVLSLAFAVLGYLNLGLVNMPVLYALLAVLGIVRGGQAYRATE
;
A
#
# COMPACT_ATOMS: atom_id res chain seq x y z
N MET A 1 24.19 -2.77 19.48
CA MET A 1 22.74 -3.01 19.61
C MET A 1 22.05 -1.93 18.81
N ILE A 2 21.38 -2.25 17.70
CA ILE A 2 20.65 -1.24 16.92
C ILE A 2 19.43 -0.84 17.76
N ASP A 3 19.29 0.44 18.06
CA ASP A 3 18.13 0.98 18.77
C ASP A 3 16.84 0.54 18.08
N GLN A 4 15.93 -0.05 18.85
CA GLN A 4 14.67 -0.60 18.34
C GLN A 4 13.82 0.49 17.65
N GLU A 5 14.00 1.74 18.08
CA GLU A 5 13.40 2.92 17.49
C GLU A 5 14.00 3.27 16.12
N LEU A 6 15.34 3.19 15.98
CA LEU A 6 16.03 3.41 14.70
C LEU A 6 15.61 2.34 13.67
N ARG A 7 15.51 1.08 14.08
CA ARG A 7 15.04 -0.03 13.21
C ARG A 7 13.59 0.18 12.76
N ARG A 8 12.73 0.71 13.63
CA ARG A 8 11.32 0.98 13.32
C ARG A 8 11.19 2.16 12.35
N ASN A 9 11.98 3.21 12.52
CA ASN A 9 12.00 4.36 11.60
C ASN A 9 12.55 3.96 10.22
N LEU A 10 13.63 3.18 10.15
CA LEU A 10 14.15 2.62 8.89
C LEU A 10 13.10 1.78 8.15
N CYS A 11 12.34 0.94 8.86
CA CYS A 11 11.28 0.14 8.26
C CYS A 11 10.14 1.01 7.68
N ARG A 12 9.77 2.10 8.38
CA ARG A 12 8.77 3.06 7.88
C ARG A 12 9.26 3.79 6.63
N VAL A 13 10.50 4.24 6.62
CA VAL A 13 11.12 4.87 5.45
C VAL A 13 11.20 3.88 4.29
N GLY A 14 11.59 2.64 4.54
CA GLY A 14 11.61 1.58 3.53
C GLY A 14 10.25 1.38 2.86
N LEU A 15 9.16 1.45 3.64
CA LEU A 15 7.79 1.37 3.12
C LEU A 15 7.47 2.51 2.13
N ILE A 16 7.88 3.74 2.46
CA ILE A 16 7.70 4.91 1.61
C ILE A 16 8.51 4.77 0.31
N VAL A 17 9.79 4.44 0.44
CA VAL A 17 10.70 4.32 -0.70
C VAL A 17 10.23 3.23 -1.65
N VAL A 18 9.93 2.03 -1.14
CA VAL A 18 9.46 0.91 -1.96
C VAL A 18 8.13 1.24 -2.63
N ALA A 19 7.19 1.86 -1.92
CA ALA A 19 5.91 2.26 -2.50
C ALA A 19 6.07 3.32 -3.60
N PHE A 20 6.95 4.30 -3.40
CA PHE A 20 7.24 5.34 -4.38
C PHE A 20 7.89 4.77 -5.65
N PHE A 21 8.92 3.93 -5.50
CA PHE A 21 9.53 3.24 -6.64
C PHE A 21 8.55 2.31 -7.33
N GLY A 22 7.67 1.64 -6.57
CA GLY A 22 6.58 0.84 -7.11
C GLY A 22 5.62 1.66 -7.99
N ALA A 23 5.24 2.87 -7.55
CA ALA A 23 4.39 3.76 -8.34
C ALA A 23 5.06 4.15 -9.66
N VAL A 24 6.33 4.56 -9.62
CA VAL A 24 7.09 4.92 -10.83
C VAL A 24 7.24 3.73 -11.76
N PHE A 25 7.60 2.55 -11.24
CA PHE A 25 7.76 1.34 -12.03
C PHE A 25 6.46 0.95 -12.73
N VAL A 26 5.35 0.92 -12.00
CA VAL A 26 4.04 0.58 -12.54
C VAL A 26 3.56 1.62 -13.57
N SER A 27 3.86 2.90 -13.35
CA SER A 27 3.51 3.94 -14.32
C SER A 27 4.28 3.80 -15.62
N VAL A 28 5.58 3.49 -15.55
CA VAL A 28 6.48 3.50 -16.71
C VAL A 28 6.46 2.18 -17.49
N TYR A 29 6.40 1.04 -16.80
CA TYR A 29 6.54 -0.29 -17.44
C TYR A 29 5.23 -0.99 -17.70
N LEU A 30 4.17 -0.60 -17.01
CA LEU A 30 2.89 -1.30 -16.99
C LEU A 30 1.73 -0.42 -17.46
N ASP A 31 1.99 0.86 -17.77
CA ASP A 31 1.03 1.88 -18.25
C ASP A 31 -0.27 1.95 -17.43
N SER A 32 -0.21 1.57 -16.15
CA SER A 32 -1.38 1.49 -15.29
C SER A 32 -1.42 2.65 -14.30
N TYR A 33 -2.11 3.71 -14.71
CA TYR A 33 -2.33 4.90 -13.90
C TYR A 33 -3.01 4.60 -12.57
N PHE A 34 -4.01 3.71 -12.54
CA PHE A 34 -4.73 3.35 -11.31
C PHE A 34 -3.83 2.65 -10.29
N LEU A 35 -3.03 1.67 -10.73
CA LEU A 35 -2.13 0.94 -9.85
C LEU A 35 -1.00 1.86 -9.35
N SER A 36 -0.49 2.77 -10.19
CA SER A 36 0.47 3.81 -9.78
C SER A 36 -0.09 4.73 -8.69
N VAL A 37 -1.33 5.19 -8.84
CA VAL A 37 -2.01 6.03 -7.82
C VAL A 37 -2.14 5.30 -6.49
N LEU A 38 -2.52 4.01 -6.51
CA LEU A 38 -2.63 3.20 -5.29
C LEU A 38 -1.27 3.06 -4.59
N PHE A 39 -0.19 2.82 -5.34
CA PHE A 39 1.17 2.79 -4.77
C PHE A 39 1.59 4.15 -4.20
N SER A 40 1.26 5.26 -4.88
CA SER A 40 1.52 6.60 -4.37
C SER A 40 0.77 6.89 -3.07
N LEU A 41 -0.49 6.43 -2.95
CA LEU A 41 -1.25 6.54 -1.70
C LEU A 41 -0.60 5.76 -0.55
N ILE A 42 -0.01 4.59 -0.82
CA ILE A 42 0.75 3.84 0.19
C ILE A 42 2.01 4.62 0.62
N ALA A 43 2.72 5.24 -0.32
CA ALA A 43 3.88 6.07 0.01
C ALA A 43 3.48 7.23 0.94
N VAL A 44 2.38 7.92 0.62
CA VAL A 44 1.81 8.97 1.46
C VAL A 44 1.38 8.44 2.82
N ALA A 45 0.74 7.26 2.88
CA ALA A 45 0.40 6.61 4.15
C ALA A 45 1.65 6.37 5.01
N GLY A 46 2.75 5.91 4.41
CA GLY A 46 4.03 5.72 5.10
C GLY A 46 4.56 7.00 5.75
N VAL A 47 4.33 8.18 5.15
CA VAL A 47 4.68 9.48 5.75
C VAL A 47 3.85 9.75 6.99
N PHE A 48 2.54 9.50 6.96
CA PHE A 48 1.68 9.64 8.15
C PHE A 48 2.08 8.68 9.27
N LEU A 49 2.55 7.48 8.92
CA LEU A 49 3.08 6.52 9.89
C LEU A 49 4.38 7.03 10.56
N LEU A 50 5.25 7.75 9.83
CA LEU A 50 6.42 8.41 10.40
C LEU A 50 6.02 9.52 11.38
N LEU A 51 5.00 10.30 11.05
CA LEU A 51 4.44 11.36 11.89
C LEU A 51 3.65 10.83 13.11
N LYS A 52 3.67 9.52 13.36
CA LYS A 52 2.94 8.82 14.44
C LYS A 52 1.41 8.94 14.36
N PHE A 53 0.85 9.35 13.22
CA PHE A 53 -0.60 9.37 12.97
C PHE A 53 -1.12 7.99 12.54
N GLN A 54 -1.13 7.03 13.48
CA GLN A 54 -1.53 5.64 13.19
C GLN A 54 -2.97 5.51 12.68
N LYS A 55 -3.90 6.33 13.20
CA LYS A 55 -5.30 6.34 12.75
C LYS A 55 -5.46 6.72 11.29
N VAL A 56 -4.74 7.76 10.84
CA VAL A 56 -4.77 8.23 9.45
C VAL A 56 -4.13 7.21 8.53
N TYR A 57 -2.97 6.65 8.92
CA TYR A 57 -2.34 5.55 8.20
C TYR A 57 -3.28 4.36 8.03
N SER A 58 -3.96 3.95 9.11
CA SER A 58 -4.91 2.84 9.09
C SER A 58 -6.02 3.08 8.06
N VAL A 59 -6.64 4.26 8.08
CA VAL A 59 -7.75 4.58 7.17
C VAL A 59 -7.28 4.56 5.72
N ILE A 60 -6.13 5.19 5.41
CA ILE A 60 -5.60 5.22 4.04
C ILE A 60 -5.31 3.79 3.55
N MET A 61 -4.66 2.96 4.38
CA MET A 61 -4.32 1.58 4.00
C MET A 61 -5.57 0.72 3.76
N ILE A 62 -6.62 0.88 4.56
CA ILE A 62 -7.89 0.16 4.35
C ILE A 62 -8.53 0.61 3.03
N VAL A 63 -8.61 1.92 2.77
CA VAL A 63 -9.19 2.46 1.53
C VAL A 63 -8.43 1.96 0.30
N VAL A 64 -7.10 2.01 0.34
CA VAL A 64 -6.24 1.45 -0.72
C VAL A 64 -6.51 -0.04 -0.90
N GLY A 65 -6.65 -0.79 0.20
CA GLY A 65 -6.92 -2.21 0.17
C GLY A 65 -8.26 -2.56 -0.50
N VAL A 66 -9.32 -1.84 -0.14
CA VAL A 66 -10.67 -2.03 -0.70
C VAL A 66 -10.71 -1.66 -2.18
N LEU A 67 -10.12 -0.53 -2.56
CA LEU A 67 -10.05 -0.10 -3.96
C LEU A 67 -9.26 -1.11 -4.79
N SER A 68 -8.12 -1.58 -4.28
CA SER A 68 -7.31 -2.60 -4.96
C SER A 68 -8.09 -3.88 -5.16
N LEU A 69 -8.87 -4.32 -4.17
CA LEU A 69 -9.70 -5.52 -4.29
C LEU A 69 -10.77 -5.35 -5.38
N ALA A 70 -11.44 -4.18 -5.42
CA ALA A 70 -12.43 -3.89 -6.46
C ALA A 70 -11.80 -3.93 -7.86
N PHE A 71 -10.61 -3.33 -8.04
CA PHE A 71 -9.88 -3.40 -9.31
C PHE A 71 -9.38 -4.80 -9.66
N ALA A 72 -9.00 -5.61 -8.66
CA ALA A 72 -8.64 -7.01 -8.89
C ALA A 72 -9.83 -7.81 -9.44
N VAL A 73 -11.03 -7.64 -8.86
CA VAL A 73 -12.25 -8.31 -9.31
C VAL A 73 -12.64 -7.84 -10.72
N LEU A 74 -12.64 -6.52 -10.97
CA LEU A 74 -12.96 -5.97 -12.30
C LEU A 74 -11.94 -6.42 -13.36
N GLY A 75 -10.66 -6.41 -13.02
CA GLY A 75 -9.59 -6.89 -13.90
C GLY A 75 -9.72 -8.37 -14.22
N TYR A 76 -10.04 -9.19 -13.22
CA TYR A 76 -10.27 -10.62 -13.41
C TYR A 76 -11.46 -10.89 -14.34
N LEU A 77 -12.56 -10.16 -14.16
CA LEU A 77 -13.76 -10.33 -14.98
C LEU A 77 -13.57 -9.91 -16.44
N ASN A 78 -12.79 -8.85 -16.69
CA ASN A 78 -12.59 -8.32 -18.05
C ASN A 78 -11.44 -8.98 -18.82
N LEU A 79 -10.36 -9.37 -18.13
CA LEU A 79 -9.10 -9.81 -18.76
C LEU A 79 -8.66 -11.22 -18.34
N GLY A 80 -9.36 -11.84 -17.38
CA GLY A 80 -8.94 -13.10 -16.76
C GLY A 80 -7.81 -12.92 -15.74
N LEU A 81 -7.20 -14.03 -15.31
CA LEU A 81 -6.11 -14.02 -14.34
C LEU A 81 -4.76 -13.64 -15.01
N VAL A 82 -4.54 -12.35 -15.21
CA VAL A 82 -3.29 -11.79 -15.76
C VAL A 82 -2.46 -11.16 -14.62
N ASN A 83 -1.19 -10.81 -14.90
CA ASN A 83 -0.28 -10.18 -13.92
C ASN A 83 -0.88 -8.97 -13.17
N MET A 84 -1.74 -8.19 -13.83
CA MET A 84 -2.39 -7.01 -13.27
C MET A 84 -3.35 -7.32 -12.10
N PRO A 85 -4.40 -8.15 -12.27
CA PRO A 85 -5.27 -8.58 -11.19
C PRO A 85 -4.54 -9.16 -9.97
N VAL A 86 -3.47 -9.92 -10.21
CA VAL A 86 -2.67 -10.52 -9.13
C VAL A 86 -1.99 -9.42 -8.29
N LEU A 87 -1.40 -8.41 -8.93
CA LEU A 87 -0.80 -7.28 -8.23
C LEU A 87 -1.84 -6.51 -7.40
N TYR A 88 -3.03 -6.27 -7.94
CA TYR A 88 -4.13 -5.64 -7.21
C TYR A 88 -4.57 -6.48 -5.99
N ALA A 89 -4.66 -7.80 -6.12
CA ALA A 89 -5.02 -8.69 -5.02
C ALA A 89 -3.96 -8.68 -3.90
N LEU A 90 -2.68 -8.69 -4.24
CA LEU A 90 -1.59 -8.58 -3.26
C LEU A 90 -1.65 -7.23 -2.53
N LEU A 91 -1.90 -6.14 -3.26
CA LEU A 91 -2.05 -4.81 -2.69
C LEU A 91 -3.26 -4.75 -1.74
N ALA A 92 -4.36 -5.41 -2.11
CA ALA A 92 -5.55 -5.50 -1.28
C ALA A 92 -5.27 -6.17 0.07
N VAL A 93 -4.60 -7.33 0.06
CA VAL A 93 -4.21 -8.03 1.28
C VAL A 93 -3.30 -7.15 2.14
N LEU A 94 -2.29 -6.52 1.54
CA LEU A 94 -1.37 -5.64 2.25
C LEU A 94 -2.11 -4.46 2.89
N GLY A 95 -2.98 -3.77 2.14
CA GLY A 95 -3.79 -2.65 2.61
C GLY A 95 -4.68 -3.02 3.79
N ILE A 96 -5.43 -4.11 3.66
CA ILE A 96 -6.37 -4.56 4.70
C ILE A 96 -5.64 -5.03 5.95
N VAL A 97 -4.60 -5.86 5.81
CA VAL A 97 -3.87 -6.42 6.97
C VAL A 97 -3.12 -5.32 7.71
N ARG A 98 -2.37 -4.46 7.00
CA ARG A 98 -1.62 -3.38 7.63
C ARG A 98 -2.52 -2.28 8.18
N GLY A 99 -3.62 -1.98 7.49
CA GLY A 99 -4.64 -1.07 7.98
C GLY A 99 -5.28 -1.59 9.27
N GLY A 100 -5.78 -2.82 9.27
CA GLY A 100 -6.38 -3.44 10.45
C GLY A 100 -5.43 -3.56 11.64
N GLN A 101 -4.15 -3.89 11.41
CA GLN A 101 -3.12 -3.89 12.47
C GLN A 101 -2.91 -2.50 13.07
N ALA A 102 -2.89 -1.45 12.24
CA ALA A 102 -2.74 -0.09 12.72
C ALA A 102 -3.99 0.43 13.44
N TYR A 103 -5.18 0.04 12.99
CA TYR A 103 -6.43 0.34 13.69
C TYR A 103 -6.42 -0.21 15.11
N ARG A 104 -6.12 -1.51 15.26
CA ARG A 104 -6.04 -2.19 16.57
C ARG A 104 -4.94 -1.65 17.48
N ALA A 105 -3.89 -1.03 16.93
CA ALA A 105 -2.84 -0.40 17.71
C ALA A 105 -3.22 1.00 18.23
N THR A 106 -4.37 1.53 17.79
CA THR A 106 -4.91 2.83 18.19
C THR A 106 -5.97 2.72 19.30
N GLU A 107 -6.58 1.54 19.48
CA GLU A 107 -7.41 1.17 20.64
C GLU A 107 -6.53 0.78 21.83
#